data_AF-A0A7V9BAE7-F1
#
_entry.id   AF-A0A7V9BAE7-F1
#
_cell.length_a   1.000
_cell.length_b   1.000
_cell.length_c   1.000
_cell.angle_alpha   90.00
_cell.angle_beta   90.00
_cell.angle_gamma   90.00
#
_symmetry.space_group_name_H-M   'P 1'
#
loop_
_entity.id
_entity.type
_entity.pdbx_description
1 polymer ?
#
loop_
_entity_poly.entity_id
_entity_poly.type
_entity_poly.pdbx_seq_one_letter_code
_entity_poly.pdbx_strand_id
1 'polypeptide(L)'
;MIRMIAEFQRLGEAADGQTPKMCIYSGNTHVVIDDHVQLHRKRSGSTEERRVIAFNEANDLSKPPAPHSIRHVRRSFPGTLISMRFFLDRQHLRTMTDEHLTLASHGGVQ
;
A
#
# COMPACT_ATOMS: atom_id res chain seq x y z
N MET A 1 -2.32 -2.53 9.44
CA MET A 1 -1.33 -1.83 8.59
C MET A 1 -1.38 -2.28 7.12
N ILE A 2 -1.20 -3.55 6.76
CA ILE A 2 -1.23 -4.01 5.36
C ILE A 2 -2.52 -3.62 4.61
N ARG A 3 -3.69 -3.70 5.24
CA ARG A 3 -4.96 -3.25 4.65
C ARG A 3 -4.95 -1.75 4.31
N MET A 4 -4.43 -0.91 5.20
CA MET A 4 -4.33 0.54 4.97
C MET A 4 -3.42 0.85 3.78
N ILE A 5 -2.30 0.15 3.64
CA ILE A 5 -1.38 0.30 2.51
C ILE A 5 -2.08 -0.12 1.21
N ALA A 6 -2.80 -1.25 1.23
CA ALA A 6 -3.55 -1.72 0.07
C ALA A 6 -4.62 -0.71 -0.38
N GLU A 7 -5.44 -0.21 0.55
CA GLU A 7 -6.47 0.79 0.22
C GLU A 7 -5.87 2.12 -0.20
N PHE A 8 -4.73 2.52 0.37
CA PHE A 8 -4.01 3.71 -0.04
C PHE A 8 -3.54 3.65 -1.49
N GLN A 9 -2.95 2.52 -1.89
CA GLN A 9 -2.51 2.30 -3.27
C GLN A 9 -3.71 2.33 -4.22
N ARG A 10 -4.79 1.63 -3.87
CA ARG A 10 -6.03 1.57 -4.66
C ARG A 10 -6.71 2.94 -4.80
N LEU A 11 -6.78 3.71 -3.72
CA LEU A 11 -7.40 5.05 -3.72
C LEU A 11 -6.60 6.06 -4.50
N GLY A 12 -5.27 5.92 -4.47
CA GLY A 12 -4.35 6.86 -5.06
C GLY A 12 -3.99 6.59 -6.52
N GLU A 13 -4.52 5.52 -7.13
CA GLU A 13 -4.47 5.33 -8.58
C GLU A 13 -5.17 6.51 -9.27
N ALA A 14 -4.43 7.30 -10.03
CA ALA A 14 -4.96 8.43 -10.77
C ALA A 14 -4.70 8.24 -12.27
N ALA A 15 -5.67 8.64 -13.10
CA ALA A 15 -5.60 8.49 -14.56
C ALA A 15 -4.47 9.30 -15.22
N ASP A 16 -3.90 10.27 -14.51
CA ASP A 16 -2.90 11.22 -15.01
C ASP A 16 -1.44 10.83 -14.68
N GLY A 17 -1.22 9.60 -14.20
CA GLY A 17 0.12 9.10 -13.88
C GLY A 17 0.70 9.61 -12.56
N GLN A 18 -0.09 10.31 -11.74
CA GLN A 18 0.31 10.62 -10.37
C GLN A 18 0.34 9.36 -9.52
N THR A 19 1.44 9.14 -8.80
CA THR A 19 1.60 7.98 -7.91
C THR A 19 1.42 8.37 -6.45
N PRO A 20 0.64 7.60 -5.69
CA PRO A 20 0.45 7.87 -4.28
C PRO A 20 1.74 7.56 -3.51
N LYS A 21 2.12 8.45 -2.59
CA LYS A 21 3.28 8.27 -1.70
C LYS A 21 2.89 8.30 -0.23
N MET A 22 3.29 7.28 0.51
CA MET A 22 3.11 7.18 1.97
C MET A 22 4.49 7.04 2.61
N CYS A 23 4.66 7.61 3.79
CA CYS A 23 5.77 7.24 4.66
C CYS A 23 5.30 6.96 6.09
N ILE A 24 6.02 6.06 6.73
CA ILE A 24 5.85 5.72 8.14
C ILE A 24 7.18 5.98 8.82
N TYR A 25 7.17 6.84 9.82
CA TYR A 25 8.32 7.19 10.63
C TYR A 25 8.02 6.77 12.06
N SER A 26 8.74 5.78 12.60
CA SER A 26 8.54 5.29 13.97
C SER A 26 9.89 5.09 14.64
N GLY A 27 10.11 5.76 15.77
CA GLY A 27 11.42 5.78 16.43
C GLY A 27 12.51 6.30 15.49
N ASN A 28 13.45 5.42 15.13
CA ASN A 28 14.57 5.71 14.24
C ASN A 28 14.44 5.08 12.84
N THR A 29 13.23 4.62 12.48
CA THR A 29 12.97 3.93 11.22
C THR A 29 12.03 4.76 10.36
N HIS A 30 12.43 4.99 9.11
CA HIS A 30 11.64 5.65 8.09
C HIS A 30 11.39 4.69 6.94
N VAL A 31 10.13 4.33 6.73
CA VAL A 31 9.66 3.47 5.64
C VAL A 31 8.94 4.33 4.62
N VAL A 32 9.31 4.19 3.34
CA VAL A 32 8.68 4.86 2.21
C VAL A 32 7.93 3.82 1.38
N ILE A 33 6.69 4.15 1.03
CA ILE A 33 5.81 3.35 0.19
C ILE A 33 5.41 4.25 -0.97
N ASP A 34 5.86 3.91 -2.16
CA ASP A 34 5.57 4.57 -3.43
C ASP A 34 5.23 3.51 -4.49
N ASP A 35 5.33 3.87 -5.77
CA ASP A 35 5.08 3.02 -6.92
C ASP A 35 6.07 1.86 -7.09
N HIS A 36 7.25 1.93 -6.45
CA HIS A 36 8.23 0.85 -6.45
C HIS A 36 7.86 -0.27 -5.46
N VAL A 37 6.92 -0.03 -4.55
CA VAL A 37 6.53 -0.97 -3.51
C VAL A 37 5.19 -1.58 -3.85
N GLN A 38 5.16 -2.85 -4.21
CA GLN A 38 3.93 -3.54 -4.63
C GLN A 38 3.50 -4.59 -3.62
N LEU A 39 2.18 -4.69 -3.41
CA LEU A 39 1.57 -5.71 -2.56
C LEU A 39 1.28 -6.97 -3.38
N HIS A 40 1.90 -8.09 -3.02
CA HIS A 40 1.62 -9.37 -3.69
C HIS A 40 0.91 -10.36 -2.77
N ARG A 41 0.06 -11.19 -3.34
CA ARG A 41 -0.41 -12.41 -2.68
C ARG A 41 0.60 -13.51 -2.95
N LYS A 42 1.18 -14.07 -1.89
CA LYS A 42 2.07 -15.25 -1.97
C LYS A 42 1.45 -16.40 -1.19
N ARG A 43 1.47 -17.59 -1.77
CA ARG A 43 1.14 -18.82 -1.02
C ARG A 43 2.32 -19.18 -0.13
N SER A 44 2.04 -19.40 1.15
CA SER A 44 3.00 -19.88 2.12
C SER A 44 2.62 -21.32 2.49
N GLY A 45 3.33 -22.31 1.95
CA GLY A 45 3.00 -23.72 2.20
C GLY A 45 1.63 -24.14 1.67
N SER A 46 1.07 -25.23 2.22
CA SER A 46 -0.01 -26.01 1.60
C SER A 46 -1.42 -25.42 1.66
N THR A 47 -1.70 -24.30 2.34
CA THR A 47 -3.09 -23.79 2.42
C THR A 47 -3.30 -22.29 2.64
N GLU A 48 -2.31 -21.50 3.05
CA GLU A 48 -2.55 -20.07 3.35
C GLU A 48 -1.96 -19.10 2.30
N GLU A 49 -2.82 -18.26 1.74
CA GLU A 49 -2.41 -17.05 1.02
C GLU A 49 -2.12 -15.92 2.00
N ARG A 50 -0.92 -15.33 1.90
CA ARG A 50 -0.51 -14.16 2.67
C ARG A 50 -0.20 -13.00 1.74
N ARG A 51 -0.56 -11.79 2.17
CA ARG A 51 -0.20 -10.55 1.49
C ARG A 51 1.18 -10.11 1.97
N VAL A 52 2.10 -9.88 1.03
CA VAL A 52 3.51 -9.63 1.29
C VAL A 52 3.97 -8.37 0.56
N ILE A 53 4.73 -7.54 1.28
CA ILE A 53 5.52 -6.41 0.78
C ILE A 53 6.95 -6.62 1.28
N ALA A 54 7.92 -6.79 0.39
CA ALA A 54 9.32 -7.01 0.74
C ALA A 54 10.22 -5.78 0.56
N PHE A 55 9.66 -4.63 0.18
CA PHE A 55 10.37 -3.35 0.03
C PHE A 55 11.65 -3.45 -0.83
N ASN A 56 11.65 -4.36 -1.81
CA ASN A 56 12.69 -4.52 -2.82
C ASN A 56 12.04 -4.85 -4.16
N GLU A 57 12.78 -4.62 -5.25
CA GLU A 57 12.27 -4.77 -6.62
C GLU A 57 11.79 -6.20 -6.95
N ALA A 58 12.39 -7.21 -6.33
CA ALA A 58 12.00 -8.61 -6.52
C ALA A 58 10.77 -9.03 -5.69
N ASN A 59 10.26 -8.13 -4.84
CA ASN A 59 9.29 -8.39 -3.79
C ASN A 59 9.56 -9.72 -3.04
N ASP A 60 10.81 -9.93 -2.64
CA ASP A 60 11.30 -11.16 -2.01
C ASP A 60 11.78 -10.90 -0.58
N LEU A 61 11.15 -11.54 0.41
CA LEU A 61 11.48 -11.36 1.83
C LEU A 61 12.89 -11.88 2.20
N SER A 62 13.50 -12.70 1.34
CA SER A 62 14.88 -13.18 1.53
C SER A 62 15.95 -12.19 1.07
N LYS A 63 15.55 -11.14 0.34
CA LYS A 63 16.45 -10.11 -0.20
C LYS A 63 16.40 -8.84 0.66
N PRO A 64 17.51 -8.09 0.74
CA PRO A 64 17.52 -6.83 1.47
C PRO A 64 16.55 -5.81 0.85
N PRO A 65 15.98 -4.89 1.66
CA PRO A 65 15.16 -3.81 1.14
C PRO A 65 15.99 -2.85 0.29
N ALA A 66 15.34 -2.17 -0.65
CA ALA A 66 15.97 -1.13 -1.44
C ALA A 66 16.35 0.08 -0.54
N PRO A 67 17.51 0.72 -0.75
CA PRO A 67 17.97 1.83 0.11
C PRO A 67 17.04 3.05 0.17
N HIS A 68 16.13 3.18 -0.80
CA HIS A 68 15.16 4.26 -0.85
C HIS A 68 13.86 3.93 -0.07
N SER A 69 13.57 2.65 0.15
CA SER A 69 12.31 2.20 0.77
C SER A 69 12.38 2.10 2.29
N ILE A 70 13.54 1.79 2.87
CA ILE A 70 13.75 1.72 4.32
C ILE A 70 15.04 2.42 4.68
N ARG A 71 14.97 3.37 5.63
CA ARG A 71 16.12 4.14 6.10
C ARG A 71 16.15 4.22 7.62
N HIS A 72 17.34 4.09 8.18
CA HIS A 72 17.61 4.50 9.55
C HIS A 72 17.91 5.99 9.61
N VAL A 73 17.26 6.66 10.55
CA VAL A 73 17.31 8.11 10.73
C VAL A 73 17.97 8.42 12.07
N ARG A 74 18.87 9.42 12.06
CA ARG A 74 19.76 9.69 13.20
C ARG A 74 19.03 10.17 14.45
N ARG A 75 17.87 10.82 14.29
CA ARG A 75 17.08 11.35 15.40
C ARG A 75 15.85 10.48 15.59
N SER A 76 15.60 10.04 16.82
CA SER A 76 14.39 9.28 17.11
C SER A 76 13.19 10.22 17.23
N PHE A 77 12.04 9.81 16.70
CA PHE A 77 10.75 10.43 16.99
C PHE A 77 10.05 9.61 18.09
N PRO A 78 9.66 10.23 19.22
CA PRO A 78 9.00 9.53 20.32
C PRO A 78 7.52 9.25 19.98
N GLY A 79 7.30 8.36 19.02
CA GLY A 79 5.98 8.01 18.50
C GLY A 79 6.05 7.47 17.09
N THR A 80 4.89 7.49 16.42
CA THR A 80 4.77 7.13 15.01
C THR A 80 4.12 8.28 14.25
N LEU A 81 4.78 8.74 13.19
CA LEU A 81 4.25 9.68 12.21
C LEU A 81 3.92 8.90 10.93
N ILE A 82 2.71 9.05 10.43
CA ILE A 82 2.29 8.51 9.14
C ILE A 82 1.94 9.71 8.27
N SER A 83 2.61 9.85 7.13
CA SER A 83 2.30 10.88 6.13
C SER A 83 1.84 10.19 4.85
N MET A 84 0.79 10.73 4.24
CA MET A 84 0.17 10.16 3.04
C MET A 84 -0.13 11.30 2.07
N ARG A 85 0.29 11.14 0.82
CA ARG A 85 0.00 12.04 -0.28
C ARG A 85 -0.54 11.22 -1.44
N PHE A 86 -1.80 11.43 -1.77
CA PHE A 86 -2.48 10.77 -2.88
C PHE A 86 -3.39 11.79 -3.57
N PHE A 87 -3.60 11.60 -4.86
CA PHE A 87 -4.49 12.44 -5.63
C PHE A 87 -5.89 11.85 -5.59
N LEU A 88 -6.89 12.69 -5.33
CA LEU A 88 -8.30 12.29 -5.37
C LEU A 88 -8.88 12.72 -6.71
N ASP A 89 -8.83 11.82 -7.69
CA ASP A 89 -9.50 12.05 -8.96
C ASP A 89 -11.01 11.76 -8.83
N ARG A 90 -11.84 12.75 -9.19
CA ARG A 90 -13.30 12.62 -9.15
C ARG A 90 -13.78 11.52 -10.08
N GLN A 91 -13.14 11.32 -11.23
CA GLN A 91 -13.55 10.27 -12.17
C GLN A 91 -13.23 8.89 -11.59
N HIS A 92 -12.00 8.67 -11.13
CA HIS A 92 -11.60 7.45 -10.42
C HIS A 92 -12.54 7.13 -9.24
N LEU A 93 -12.82 8.11 -8.38
CA LEU A 93 -13.70 7.94 -7.22
C LEU A 93 -15.14 7.54 -7.60
N ARG A 94 -15.67 8.06 -8.71
CA ARG A 94 -16.99 7.65 -9.21
C ARG A 94 -16.99 6.20 -9.63
N THR A 95 -15.99 5.78 -10.43
CA THR A 95 -15.83 4.37 -10.82
C THR A 95 -15.77 3.44 -9.62
N MET A 96 -14.99 3.79 -8.59
CA MET A 96 -14.90 2.99 -7.35
C MET A 96 -16.22 2.89 -6.58
N THR A 97 -17.06 3.94 -6.64
CA THR A 97 -18.36 3.98 -5.95
C THR A 97 -19.40 3.14 -6.71
N ASP A 98 -19.41 3.25 -8.04
CA ASP A 98 -20.33 2.50 -8.90
C ASP A 98 -20.05 0.99 -8.86
N GLU A 99 -18.77 0.58 -8.83
CA GLU A 99 -18.37 -0.82 -8.59
C GLU A 99 -18.93 -1.37 -7.27
N HIS A 100 -18.90 -0.56 -6.21
CA HIS A 100 -19.39 -0.96 -4.89
C HIS A 100 -20.92 -1.14 -4.88
N LEU A 101 -21.65 -0.26 -5.56
CA LEU A 101 -23.11 -0.35 -5.71
C LEU A 101 -23.53 -1.57 -6.55
N THR A 102 -22.72 -1.93 -7.56
CA THR A 102 -22.96 -3.11 -8.41
C THR A 102 -22.70 -4.41 -7.64
N LEU A 103 -21.71 -4.45 -6.75
CA LEU A 103 -21.47 -5.61 -5.89
C LEU A 103 -22.52 -5.76 -4.78
N ALA A 104 -23.01 -4.64 -4.24
CA ALA A 104 -24.06 -4.64 -3.22
C ALA A 104 -25.42 -5.11 -3.77
N SER A 105 -25.73 -4.86 -5.04
CA SER A 105 -26.97 -5.32 -5.67
C SER A 105 -26.99 -6.80 -6.04
N HIS A 106 -25.82 -7.46 -6.12
CA HIS A 106 -25.70 -8.90 -6.40
C HIS A 106 -25.53 -9.77 -5.14
N GLY A 107 -25.33 -9.18 -3.95
CA GLY A 107 -25.23 -9.89 -2.67
C GLY A 107 -26.57 -10.25 -2.02
N GLY A 108 -27.68 -10.08 -2.73
CA GLY A 108 -29.05 -10.23 -2.23
C GLY A 108 -29.81 -11.44 -2.75
N VAL A 109 -29.16 -12.52 -3.20
CA VAL A 109 -29.79 -13.84 -3.36
C VAL A 109 -28.73 -14.92 -3.20
N GLN A 110 -28.66 -15.52 -2.01
CA GLN A 110 -28.47 -16.96 -1.78
C GLN A 110 -28.63 -17.27 -0.29
#